data_AF-I9N2K8-F1
#
_entry.id   AF-I9N2K8-F1
#
_cell.length_a   1.000
_cell.length_b   1.000
_cell.length_c   1.000
_cell.angle_alpha   90.00
_cell.angle_beta   90.00
_cell.angle_gamma   90.00
#
_symmetry.space_group_name_H-M   'P 1'
#
loop_
_entity.id
_entity.type
_entity.pdbx_description
1 polymer ?
#
loop_
_entity_poly.entity_id
_entity_poly.type
_entity_poly.pdbx_seq_one_letter_code
_entity_poly.pdbx_strand_id
1 'polypeptide(L)'
;MSTISLRDLAAPECEALLEKLALTLERNADWAATEGDDELEALMRVVGSGILSVAHDLAAADIFLVEDVAARAVSLITTFHVKYPHYPIGPNLH
;
A
#
# COMPACT_ATOMS: atom_id res chain seq x y z
N MET A 1 -16.85 -16.74 6.17
CA MET A 1 -15.51 -16.14 6.33
C MET A 1 -15.70 -14.93 7.23
N SER A 2 -15.11 -14.93 8.43
CA SER A 2 -15.13 -13.72 9.27
C SER A 2 -14.22 -12.70 8.60
N THR A 3 -14.80 -11.62 8.10
CA THR A 3 -14.04 -10.45 7.67
C THR A 3 -13.50 -9.78 8.93
N ILE A 4 -12.21 -9.97 9.22
CA ILE A 4 -11.53 -9.24 10.29
C ILE A 4 -11.64 -7.76 9.93
N SER A 5 -12.25 -6.96 10.80
CA SER A 5 -12.26 -5.51 10.62
C SER A 5 -10.87 -4.98 10.86
N LEU A 6 -10.44 -4.00 10.07
CA LEU A 6 -9.18 -3.29 10.32
C LEU A 6 -9.17 -2.69 11.73
N ARG A 7 -10.36 -2.31 12.23
CA ARG A 7 -10.56 -1.76 13.58
C ARG A 7 -10.36 -2.76 14.71
N ASP A 8 -10.33 -4.05 14.42
CA ASP A 8 -10.10 -5.10 15.41
C ASP A 8 -8.62 -5.47 15.53
N LEU A 9 -7.75 -4.89 14.68
CA LEU A 9 -6.31 -5.12 14.69
C LEU A 9 -5.63 -4.39 15.84
N ALA A 10 -4.66 -5.05 16.46
CA ALA A 10 -3.74 -4.41 17.39
C ALA A 10 -2.76 -3.49 16.65
N ALA A 11 -2.19 -2.50 17.34
CA ALA A 11 -1.26 -1.53 16.75
C ALA A 11 -0.12 -2.19 15.94
N PRO A 12 0.57 -3.27 16.41
CA PRO A 12 1.60 -3.92 15.60
C PRO A 12 1.07 -4.55 14.30
N GLU A 13 -0.18 -5.00 14.30
CA GLU A 13 -0.83 -5.55 13.11
C GLU A 13 -1.21 -4.44 12.13
N CYS A 14 -1.64 -3.28 12.63
CA CYS A 14 -1.87 -2.08 11.82
C CYS A 14 -0.59 -1.56 11.18
N GLU A 15 0.50 -1.48 11.95
CA GLU A 15 1.82 -1.07 11.46
C GLU A 15 2.28 -2.01 10.32
N ALA A 16 2.26 -3.32 10.56
CA ALA A 16 2.64 -4.32 9.57
C ALA A 16 1.75 -4.27 8.30
N LEU A 17 0.46 -3.96 8.45
CA LEU A 17 -0.44 -3.77 7.32
C LEU A 17 -0.03 -2.55 6.47
N LEU A 18 0.23 -1.41 7.12
CA LEU A 18 0.65 -0.18 6.44
C LEU A 18 1.99 -0.36 5.72
N GLU A 19 2.96 -0.99 6.38
CA GLU A 19 4.26 -1.33 5.77
C GLU A 19 4.09 -2.21 4.52
N LYS A 20 3.24 -3.23 4.61
CA LYS A 20 2.96 -4.13 3.47
C LYS A 20 2.31 -3.38 2.30
N LEU A 21 1.39 -2.47 2.57
CA LEU A 21 0.77 -1.63 1.54
C LEU A 21 1.81 -0.72 0.88
N ALA A 22 2.68 -0.10 1.66
CA ALA A 22 3.74 0.75 1.14
C ALA A 22 4.75 -0.01 0.26
N LEU A 23 5.19 -1.20 0.70
CA LEU A 23 6.06 -2.08 -0.11
C LEU A 23 5.38 -2.52 -1.41
N THR A 24 4.07 -2.71 -1.39
CA THR A 24 3.30 -3.04 -2.60
C THR A 24 3.27 -1.85 -3.57
N LEU A 25 3.07 -0.64 -3.06
CA LEU A 25 3.13 0.59 -3.86
C LEU A 25 4.52 0.78 -4.49
N GLU A 26 5.59 0.54 -3.74
CA GLU A 26 6.97 0.65 -4.26
C GLU A 26 7.22 -0.31 -5.43
N ARG A 27 6.82 -1.59 -5.28
CA ARG A 27 6.94 -2.58 -6.37
C ARG A 27 6.12 -2.21 -7.59
N ASN A 28 4.91 -1.71 -7.39
CA ASN A 28 4.06 -1.26 -8.48
C ASN A 28 4.65 -0.01 -9.17
N ALA A 29 5.33 0.87 -8.42
CA ALA A 29 6.04 2.02 -8.97
C ALA A 29 7.19 1.57 -9.88
N ASP A 30 7.98 0.57 -9.48
CA ASP A 30 9.07 0.03 -10.31
C ASP A 30 8.56 -0.55 -11.64
N TRP A 31 7.37 -1.18 -11.61
CA TRP A 31 6.72 -1.63 -12.84
C TRP A 31 6.23 -0.46 -13.69
N ALA A 32 5.55 0.53 -13.09
CA ALA A 32 5.10 1.72 -13.80
C ALA A 32 6.27 2.44 -14.49
N ALA A 33 7.42 2.53 -13.83
CA ALA A 33 8.66 3.05 -14.40
C ALA A 33 9.14 2.24 -15.63
N THR A 34 9.07 0.91 -15.55
CA THR A 34 9.44 0.02 -16.67
C THR A 34 8.51 0.21 -17.87
N GLU A 35 7.25 0.55 -17.63
CA GLU A 35 6.25 0.85 -18.66
C GLU A 35 6.29 2.32 -19.14
N GLY A 36 7.16 3.17 -18.57
CA GLY A 36 7.31 4.60 -18.92
C GLY A 36 6.19 5.50 -18.38
N ASP A 37 5.52 5.09 -17.30
CA ASP A 37 4.44 5.84 -16.65
C ASP A 37 4.93 6.61 -15.43
N ASP A 38 5.73 7.65 -15.70
CA ASP A 38 6.43 8.46 -14.70
C ASP A 38 5.47 9.11 -13.67
N GLU A 39 4.25 9.47 -14.08
CA GLU A 39 3.26 10.08 -13.18
C GLU A 39 2.80 9.09 -12.12
N LEU A 40 2.46 7.87 -12.55
CA LEU A 40 1.99 6.83 -11.65
C LEU A 40 3.13 6.29 -10.77
N GLU A 41 4.34 6.15 -11.34
CA GLU A 41 5.54 5.86 -10.57
C GLU A 41 5.72 6.87 -9.44
N ALA A 42 5.80 8.16 -9.76
CA ALA A 42 6.06 9.21 -8.79
C ALA A 42 4.98 9.24 -7.70
N LEU A 43 3.71 9.12 -8.07
CA LEU A 43 2.60 9.07 -7.12
C LEU A 43 2.73 7.88 -6.16
N MET A 44 3.02 6.69 -6.67
CA MET A 44 3.17 5.49 -5.83
C MET A 44 4.38 5.57 -4.91
N ARG A 45 5.52 6.09 -5.37
CA ARG A 45 6.69 6.30 -4.52
C ARG A 45 6.42 7.31 -3.41
N VAL A 46 5.76 8.43 -3.72
CA VAL A 46 5.42 9.46 -2.73
C VAL A 46 4.47 8.91 -1.68
N VAL A 47 3.40 8.22 -2.09
CA VAL A 47 2.44 7.66 -1.13
C VAL A 47 3.07 6.53 -0.32
N GLY A 48 3.82 5.61 -0.94
CA GLY A 48 4.48 4.51 -0.24
C GLY A 48 5.50 5.00 0.80
N SER A 49 6.38 5.93 0.42
CA SER A 49 7.35 6.53 1.35
C SER A 49 6.69 7.32 2.47
N GLY A 50 5.62 8.07 2.16
CA GLY A 50 4.82 8.77 3.15
C GLY A 50 4.24 7.82 4.19
N ILE A 51 3.63 6.71 3.77
CA ILE A 51 3.09 5.68 4.66
C ILE A 51 4.18 5.08 5.54
N LEU A 52 5.32 4.66 4.97
CA LEU A 52 6.43 4.09 5.75
C LEU A 52 6.96 5.06 6.80
N SER A 53 7.03 6.36 6.47
CA SER A 53 7.56 7.36 7.39
C SER A 53 6.70 7.60 8.63
N VAL A 54 5.40 7.24 8.57
CA VAL A 54 4.44 7.49 9.66
C VAL A 54 3.78 6.22 10.20
N ALA A 55 4.07 5.04 9.66
CA ALA A 55 3.34 3.80 9.94
C ALA A 55 3.28 3.47 11.45
N HIS A 56 4.42 3.59 12.13
CA HIS A 56 4.54 3.34 13.56
C HIS A 56 3.67 4.31 14.39
N ASP A 57 3.88 5.61 14.20
CA ASP A 57 3.16 6.65 14.93
C ASP A 57 1.66 6.60 14.66
N LEU A 58 1.28 6.34 13.42
CA LEU A 58 -0.10 6.26 12.99
C LEU A 58 -0.82 5.05 13.60
N ALA A 59 -0.17 3.88 13.62
CA ALA A 59 -0.70 2.66 14.19
C ALA A 59 -0.93 2.75 15.71
N ALA A 60 -0.11 3.55 16.42
CA ALA A 60 -0.24 3.78 17.84
C ALA A 60 -1.29 4.87 18.20
N ALA A 61 -1.60 5.78 17.27
CA ALA A 61 -2.35 7.00 17.57
C ALA A 61 -3.85 6.91 17.23
N ASP A 62 -4.20 6.53 16.00
CA ASP A 62 -5.60 6.67 15.51
C ASP A 62 -5.96 5.61 14.47
N ILE A 63 -6.77 4.63 14.89
CA ILE A 63 -7.24 3.54 14.04
C ILE A 63 -8.12 4.00 12.87
N PHE A 64 -8.84 5.12 13.00
CA PHE A 64 -9.64 5.65 11.89
C PHE A 64 -8.76 6.24 10.80
N LEU A 65 -7.65 6.89 11.19
CA LEU A 65 -6.70 7.41 10.24
C LEU A 65 -5.89 6.28 9.57
N VAL A 66 -5.56 5.21 10.30
CA VAL A 66 -5.02 3.97 9.71
C VAL A 66 -5.98 3.44 8.63
N GLU A 67 -7.28 3.34 8.93
CA GLU A 67 -8.28 2.84 7.98
C GLU A 67 -8.37 3.71 6.71
N ASP A 68 -8.40 5.04 6.84
CA ASP A 68 -8.43 5.97 5.68
C ASP A 68 -7.15 5.85 4.84
N VAL A 69 -5.97 5.82 5.47
CA VAL A 69 -4.69 5.66 4.76
C VAL A 69 -4.64 4.31 4.05
N ALA A 70 -5.05 3.23 4.71
CA ALA A 70 -5.10 1.90 4.10
C ALA A 70 -6.07 1.86 2.91
N ALA A 71 -7.26 2.45 3.03
CA ALA A 71 -8.24 2.51 1.95
C ALA A 71 -7.73 3.27 0.72
N ARG A 72 -7.01 4.38 0.92
CA ARG A 72 -6.39 5.15 -0.17
C ARG A 72 -5.27 4.38 -0.85
N ALA A 73 -4.40 3.72 -0.08
CA ALA A 73 -3.34 2.89 -0.63
C ALA A 73 -3.91 1.72 -1.46
N VAL A 74 -4.94 1.03 -0.95
CA VAL A 74 -5.63 -0.05 -1.68
C VAL A 74 -6.28 0.49 -2.96
N SER A 75 -6.87 1.68 -2.93
CA SER A 75 -7.47 2.30 -4.11
C SER A 75 -6.41 2.56 -5.19
N LEU A 76 -5.25 3.09 -4.82
CA LEU A 76 -4.14 3.32 -5.75
C LEU A 76 -3.57 2.01 -6.31
N ILE A 77 -3.41 0.98 -5.48
CA ILE A 77 -3.03 -0.39 -5.93
C ILE A 77 -4.07 -0.95 -6.90
N THR A 78 -5.35 -0.70 -6.64
CA THR A 78 -6.44 -1.15 -7.53
C THR A 78 -6.35 -0.43 -8.87
N THR A 79 -6.15 0.89 -8.88
CA THR A 79 -5.93 1.68 -10.10
C THR A 79 -4.75 1.14 -10.91
N PHE A 80 -3.65 0.79 -10.25
CA PHE A 80 -2.49 0.15 -10.91
C PHE A 80 -2.89 -1.14 -11.63
N HIS A 81 -3.56 -2.06 -10.94
CA HIS A 81 -3.92 -3.35 -11.54
C HIS A 81 -4.96 -3.24 -12.64
N VAL A 82 -5.84 -2.23 -12.58
CA VAL A 82 -6.75 -1.91 -13.69
C VAL A 82 -5.98 -1.41 -14.92
N LYS A 83 -4.94 -0.59 -14.72
CA LYS A 83 -4.09 -0.07 -15.81
C LYS A 83 -3.17 -1.13 -16.38
N TYR A 84 -2.64 -2.02 -15.54
CA TYR A 84 -1.70 -3.08 -15.90
C TYR A 84 -2.26 -4.48 -15.59
N PRO A 85 -3.25 -4.96 -16.36
CA PRO A 85 -3.88 -6.25 -16.12
C PRO A 85 -2.94 -7.45 -16.35
N HIS A 86 -1.80 -7.24 -17.01
CA HIS A 86 -0.77 -8.27 -17.24
C HIS A 86 0.34 -8.27 -16.18
N TYR A 87 0.27 -7.40 -15.18
CA TYR A 87 1.20 -7.42 -14.07
C TYR A 87 1.19 -8.79 -13.38
N PRO A 88 2.35 -9.46 -13.26
CA PRO A 88 2.39 -10.80 -12.67
C PRO A 88 2.08 -10.73 -11.18
N ILE A 89 0.88 -11.18 -10.80
CA ILE A 89 0.51 -11.37 -9.40
C ILE A 89 1.14 -12.69 -8.93
N GLY A 90 2.35 -12.62 -8.38
CA GLY A 90 3.07 -13.79 -7.86
C GLY A 90 4.01 -13.43 -6.70
N PRO A 91 4.39 -14.41 -5.86
CA PRO A 91 5.42 -14.18 -4.86
C PRO A 91 6.75 -13.92 -5.59
N ASN A 92 7.29 -12.71 -5.46
CA ASN A 92 8.69 -12.45 -5.80
C ASN A 92 9.56 -13.22 -4.78
N LEU A 93 9.82 -14.49 -5.09
CA LEU A 93 10.89 -15.27 -4.49
C LEU A 93 12.20 -14.80 -5.14
N HIS A 94 12.79 -13.75 -4.56
CA HIS A 94 14.18 -13.39 -4.78
C HIS A 94 14.89 -13.34 -3.43
#